data_AF-A0A954I335-F1
#
_entry.id   AF-A0A954I335-F1
#
_cell.length_a   1.000
_cell.length_b   1.000
_cell.length_c   1.000
_cell.angle_alpha   90.00
_cell.angle_beta   90.00
_cell.angle_gamma   90.00
#
_symmetry.space_group_name_H-M   'P 1'
#
loop_
_entity.id
_entity.type
_entity.pdbx_description
1 polymer ?
#
loop_
_entity_poly.entity_id
_entity_poly.type
_entity_poly.pdbx_seq_one_letter_code
_entity_poly.pdbx_strand_id
1 'polypeptide(L)'
;MPVVGPLIGMLHAPPLPGSPRYDNDWSGAITHVLRDAESLATEGIPALMLENFGDSPFFPGRLPAVTVSALTRLATEVRSRFHVPLGINALRNDG
;
A
#
# COMPACT_ATOMS: atom_id res chain seq x y z
N MET A 1 -12.81 -12.60 -25.55
CA MET A 1 -11.73 -12.58 -24.55
C MET A 1 -12.23 -13.34 -23.34
N PRO A 2 -11.48 -14.32 -22.80
CA PRO A 2 -11.92 -15.01 -21.59
C PRO A 2 -12.02 -13.97 -20.47
N VAL A 3 -13.07 -14.06 -19.67
CA VAL A 3 -13.24 -13.20 -18.50
C VAL A 3 -12.21 -13.65 -17.48
N VAL A 4 -11.09 -12.94 -17.40
CA VAL A 4 -10.16 -13.07 -16.27
C VAL A 4 -10.97 -12.66 -15.04
N GLY A 5 -10.96 -13.49 -13.99
CA GLY A 5 -11.62 -13.15 -12.72
C GLY A 5 -11.12 -11.80 -12.18
N PRO A 6 -11.77 -11.22 -11.16
CA PRO A 6 -11.43 -9.88 -10.68
C PRO A 6 -9.97 -9.82 -10.25
N LEU A 7 -9.14 -9.11 -11.02
CA LEU A 7 -7.74 -8.86 -10.71
C LEU A 7 -7.65 -7.76 -9.64
N ILE A 8 -6.76 -7.94 -8.66
CA ILE A 8 -6.43 -6.92 -7.67
C ILE A 8 -4.94 -6.62 -7.80
N GLY A 9 -4.61 -5.37 -8.09
CA GLY A 9 -3.23 -4.90 -8.19
C GLY A 9 -2.65 -4.61 -6.80
N MET A 10 -1.52 -5.24 -6.48
CA MET A 10 -0.83 -5.01 -5.21
C MET A 10 0.05 -3.76 -5.27
N LEU A 11 -0.12 -2.88 -4.30
CA LEU A 11 0.75 -1.73 -4.04
C LEU A 11 1.57 -2.06 -2.81
N HIS A 12 2.84 -2.42 -3.00
CA HIS A 12 3.74 -2.71 -1.91
C HIS A 12 4.39 -1.41 -1.44
N ALA A 13 4.03 -0.95 -0.24
CA ALA A 13 4.69 0.20 0.33
C ALA A 13 6.16 -0.13 0.67
N PRO A 14 7.09 0.80 0.44
CA PRO A 14 8.45 0.71 0.98
C PRO A 14 8.42 0.78 2.52
N PRO A 15 9.57 0.61 3.20
CA PRO A 15 9.63 0.75 4.66
C PRO A 15 8.96 2.05 5.13
N LEU A 16 8.02 1.95 6.07
CA LEU A 16 7.25 3.08 6.58
C LEU A 16 7.84 3.63 7.89
N PRO A 17 7.47 4.85 8.32
CA PRO A 17 7.85 5.35 9.64
C PRO A 17 7.61 4.31 10.76
N GLY A 18 8.66 4.04 11.53
CA GLY A 18 8.67 3.01 12.57
C GLY A 18 9.27 1.66 12.14
N SER A 19 9.38 1.39 10.85
CA SER A 19 10.09 0.20 10.33
C SER A 19 11.60 0.30 10.55
N PRO A 20 12.30 -0.83 10.81
CA PRO A 20 13.76 -0.86 10.95
C PRO A 20 14.53 -0.33 9.74
N ARG A 21 13.92 -0.35 8.54
CA ARG A 21 14.55 0.06 7.29
C ARG A 21 14.05 1.41 6.76
N TYR A 22 13.28 2.13 7.56
CA TYR A 22 12.83 3.46 7.15
C TYR A 22 14.01 4.43 7.04
N ASP A 23 14.14 5.06 5.89
CA ASP A 23 15.26 5.94 5.52
C ASP A 23 14.93 7.44 5.66
N ASN A 24 13.78 7.77 6.25
CA ASN A 24 13.22 9.13 6.36
C ASN A 24 12.75 9.75 5.04
N ASP A 25 12.55 8.97 3.97
CA ASP A 25 12.02 9.46 2.69
C ASP A 25 10.51 9.22 2.54
N TRP A 26 9.71 10.00 3.26
CA TRP A 26 8.25 9.94 3.15
C TRP A 26 7.73 10.31 1.75
N SER A 27 8.35 11.29 1.11
CA SER A 27 7.97 11.75 -0.23
C SER A 27 8.25 10.67 -1.28
N GLY A 28 9.38 9.96 -1.15
CA GLY A 28 9.70 8.80 -1.96
C GLY A 28 8.70 7.66 -1.78
N ALA A 29 8.25 7.40 -0.54
CA ALA A 29 7.22 6.39 -0.29
C ALA A 29 5.90 6.70 -1.00
N ILE A 30 5.43 7.95 -0.94
CA ILE A 30 4.25 8.39 -1.69
C ILE A 30 4.48 8.22 -3.19
N THR A 31 5.60 8.72 -3.70
CA THR A 31 5.91 8.69 -5.15
C THR A 31 5.96 7.26 -5.68
N HIS A 32 6.54 6.34 -4.92
CA HIS A 32 6.63 4.92 -5.25
C HIS A 32 5.23 4.31 -5.38
N VAL A 33 4.40 4.42 -4.34
CA VAL A 33 3.06 3.83 -4.31
C VAL A 33 2.16 4.42 -5.41
N LEU A 34 2.27 5.72 -5.70
CA LEU A 34 1.50 6.36 -6.75
C LEU A 34 1.91 5.93 -8.16
N ARG A 35 3.21 5.69 -8.40
CA ARG A 35 3.70 5.19 -9.69
C ARG A 35 3.16 3.80 -9.99
N ASP A 36 3.14 2.94 -8.97
CA ASP A 36 2.60 1.59 -9.11
C ASP A 36 1.08 1.63 -9.32
N ALA A 37 0.37 2.47 -8.56
CA ALA A 37 -1.07 2.66 -8.72
C ALA A 37 -1.43 3.21 -10.11
N GLU A 38 -0.64 4.16 -10.64
CA GLU A 38 -0.81 4.68 -11.99
C GLU A 38 -0.66 3.57 -13.02
N SER A 39 0.42 2.82 -12.95
CA SER A 39 0.72 1.72 -13.88
C SER A 39 -0.39 0.67 -13.89
N LEU A 40 -0.88 0.26 -12.72
CA LEU A 40 -1.95 -0.72 -12.60
C LEU A 40 -3.30 -0.17 -13.09
N ALA A 41 -3.62 1.09 -12.75
CA ALA A 41 -4.87 1.71 -13.16
C ALA A 41 -4.94 1.95 -14.67
N THR A 42 -3.83 2.34 -15.31
CA THR A 42 -3.78 2.57 -16.76
C THR A 42 -3.90 1.27 -17.57
N GLU A 43 -3.44 0.14 -17.01
CA GLU A 43 -3.58 -1.19 -17.60
C GLU A 43 -4.96 -1.83 -17.34
N GLY A 44 -5.89 -1.09 -16.74
CA GLY A 44 -7.28 -1.52 -16.55
C GLY A 44 -7.50 -2.49 -15.39
N ILE A 45 -6.59 -2.53 -14.41
CA ILE A 45 -6.79 -3.33 -13.19
C ILE A 45 -7.97 -2.76 -12.39
N PRO A 46 -9.00 -3.57 -12.08
CA PRO A 46 -10.27 -3.06 -11.57
C PRO A 46 -10.27 -2.73 -10.07
N ALA A 47 -9.24 -3.13 -9.31
CA ALA A 47 -9.11 -2.84 -7.88
C ALA A 47 -7.64 -2.86 -7.43
N LEU A 48 -7.35 -2.12 -6.36
CA LEU A 48 -6.00 -2.01 -5.79
C LEU A 48 -6.00 -2.49 -4.32
N MET A 49 -4.86 -2.99 -3.86
CA MET A 49 -4.62 -3.38 -2.47
C MET A 49 -3.29 -2.79 -1.99
N LEU A 50 -3.34 -1.90 -0.99
CA LEU A 50 -2.14 -1.33 -0.38
C LEU A 50 -1.63 -2.21 0.76
N GLU A 51 -0.35 -2.55 0.76
CA GLU A 51 0.26 -3.43 1.76
C GLU A 51 1.56 -2.83 2.32
N ASN A 52 1.80 -2.95 3.63
CA ASN A 52 3.06 -2.52 4.27
C ASN A 52 4.21 -3.55 4.11
N PHE A 53 4.37 -4.13 2.92
CA PHE A 53 5.36 -5.19 2.65
C PHE A 53 6.81 -4.80 2.99
N GLY A 54 7.18 -3.54 2.77
CA GLY A 54 8.49 -3.01 3.07
C GLY A 54 8.85 -2.91 4.56
N ASP A 55 7.90 -3.08 5.47
CA ASP A 55 8.15 -2.99 6.92
C ASP A 55 8.99 -4.15 7.50
N SER A 56 9.47 -5.07 6.66
CA SER A 56 10.25 -6.23 7.10
C SER A 56 11.57 -5.83 7.80
N PRO A 57 11.87 -6.39 9.00
CA PRO A 57 11.05 -7.32 9.77
C PRO A 57 9.86 -6.65 10.48
N PHE A 58 8.69 -7.31 10.42
CA PHE A 58 7.43 -6.79 10.95
C PHE A 58 7.34 -6.85 12.48
N PHE A 59 6.49 -5.99 13.05
CA PHE A 59 6.16 -6.04 14.48
C PHE A 59 5.49 -7.38 14.85
N PRO A 60 5.85 -8.00 15.99
CA PRO A 60 5.38 -9.34 16.35
C PRO A 60 3.98 -9.38 16.97
N GLY A 61 3.42 -8.23 17.33
CA GLY A 61 2.14 -8.12 18.03
C GLY A 61 1.24 -7.09 17.37
N ARG A 62 0.54 -6.30 18.19
CA ARG A 62 -0.37 -5.28 17.69
C ARG A 62 0.34 -4.31 16.75
N LEU A 63 -0.31 -4.00 15.63
CA LEU A 63 0.21 -3.06 14.64
C LEU A 63 0.36 -1.69 15.29
N PRO A 64 1.56 -1.07 15.26
CA PRO A 64 1.76 0.23 15.86
C PRO A 64 0.89 1.31 15.20
N ALA A 65 0.44 2.28 16.00
CA ALA A 65 -0.35 3.41 15.50
C ALA A 65 0.36 4.18 14.37
N VAL A 66 1.70 4.21 14.38
CA VAL A 66 2.49 4.84 13.32
C VAL A 66 2.32 4.13 11.97
N THR A 67 2.28 2.79 11.94
CA THR A 67 2.05 2.01 10.72
C THR A 67 0.63 2.22 10.21
N VAL A 68 -0.38 2.20 11.09
CA VAL A 68 -1.78 2.52 10.74
C VAL A 68 -1.88 3.91 10.12
N SER A 69 -1.22 4.90 10.74
CA SER A 69 -1.21 6.29 10.27
C SER A 69 -0.53 6.42 8.90
N ALA A 70 0.60 5.75 8.69
CA ALA A 70 1.33 5.76 7.42
C ALA A 70 0.52 5.10 6.30
N LEU A 71 -0.04 3.91 6.53
CA LEU A 71 -0.92 3.24 5.57
C LEU A 71 -2.15 4.09 5.23
N THR A 72 -2.78 4.72 6.23
CA THR A 72 -3.94 5.61 6.02
C THR A 72 -3.57 6.81 5.16
N ARG A 73 -2.39 7.41 5.41
CA ARG A 73 -1.90 8.56 4.64
C ARG A 73 -1.62 8.18 3.19
N LEU A 74 -0.97 7.04 2.94
CA LEU A 74 -0.75 6.51 1.59
C LEU A 74 -2.06 6.19 0.88
N ALA A 75 -2.99 5.52 1.56
CA ALA A 75 -4.31 5.20 1.01
C ALA A 75 -5.08 6.46 0.59
N THR A 76 -4.96 7.55 1.36
CA THR A 76 -5.56 8.84 1.03
C THR A 76 -4.94 9.46 -0.23
N GLU A 77 -3.62 9.34 -0.42
CA GLU A 77 -2.94 9.79 -1.66
C GLU A 77 -3.36 8.98 -2.88
N VAL A 78 -3.53 7.67 -2.73
CA VAL A 78 -3.99 6.80 -3.83
C VAL A 78 -5.44 7.16 -4.18
N ARG A 79 -6.32 7.26 -3.19
CA ARG A 79 -7.75 7.57 -3.39
C ARG A 79 -8.01 8.96 -3.95
N SER A 80 -7.13 9.94 -3.73
CA SER A 80 -7.29 11.27 -4.30
C SER A 80 -7.03 11.33 -5.81
N ARG A 81 -6.36 10.31 -6.37
CA ARG A 81 -5.98 10.24 -7.79
C ARG A 81 -6.68 9.10 -8.55
N PHE A 82 -6.93 7.97 -7.90
CA PHE A 82 -7.47 6.76 -8.52
C PHE A 82 -8.83 6.38 -7.92
N HIS A 83 -9.79 6.09 -8.79
CA HIS A 83 -11.21 5.93 -8.42
C HIS A 83 -11.67 4.47 -8.34
N VAL A 84 -10.78 3.51 -8.61
CA VAL A 84 -11.04 2.08 -8.39
C VAL A 84 -11.14 1.76 -6.88
N PRO A 85 -11.82 0.67 -6.49
CA PRO A 85 -11.79 0.18 -5.12
C PRO A 85 -10.35 0.01 -4.60
N LEU A 86 -10.11 0.43 -3.36
CA LEU A 86 -8.82 0.31 -2.68
C LEU A 86 -9.02 -0.45 -1.37
N GLY A 87 -8.36 -1.59 -1.23
CA GLY A 87 -8.19 -2.31 0.03
C GLY A 87 -6.89 -1.92 0.75
N ILE A 88 -6.81 -2.24 2.04
CA ILE A 88 -5.59 -2.13 2.84
C ILE A 88 -5.32 -3.50 3.48
N ASN A 89 -4.12 -4.02 3.26
CA ASN A 89 -3.59 -5.20 3.93
C ASN A 89 -2.48 -4.79 4.89
N ALA A 90 -2.72 -4.91 6.20
CA ALA A 90 -1.67 -4.77 7.20
C ALA A 90 -1.09 -6.16 7.50
N LEU A 91 0.15 -6.40 7.08
CA LEU A 91 0.82 -7.68 7.29
C LEU A 91 1.00 -7.99 8.77
N ARG A 92 0.75 -9.26 9.10
CA ARG A 92 0.51 -9.76 10.47
C ARG A 92 -0.76 -9.11 11.01
N ASN A 93 -1.89 -9.80 10.80
CA ASN A 93 -3.20 -9.42 11.30
C ASN A 93 -3.08 -8.91 12.75
N ASP A 94 -3.56 -7.69 13.00
CA ASP A 94 -3.48 -6.96 14.27
C ASP A 94 -4.38 -7.55 15.40
N GLY A 95 -4.41 -8.88 15.49
CA GLY A 95 -5.45 -9.66 16.20
C GLY A 95 -6.55 -10.11 15.27
#